data_AF-K9SUR3-F1
#
_entry.id   AF-K9SUR3-F1
#
_cell.length_a   1.000
_cell.length_b   1.000
_cell.length_c   1.000
_cell.angle_alpha   90.00
_cell.angle_beta   90.00
_cell.angle_gamma   90.00
#
_symmetry.space_group_name_H-M   'P 1'
#
loop_
_entity.id
_entity.type
_entity.pdbx_description
1 polymer ?
#
loop_
_entity_poly.entity_id
_entity_poly.type
_entity_poly.pdbx_seq_one_letter_code
_entity_poly.pdbx_strand_id
1 'polypeptide(L)'
;MAEISKETIQKILELMGRLSILIDTASSSELFLYNTYGETQEMVYVLEQLQNTKERGVSSYSRLSTLLLKVSEVQPYAPVALVKMLVQAIEQAQATVDAGEATVKEARNDWSI
;
A
#
# COMPACT_ATOMS: atom_id res chain seq x y z
N MET A 1 1.94 -4.46 -28.43
CA MET A 1 3.02 -3.59 -27.94
C MET A 1 2.35 -2.52 -27.10
N ALA A 2 2.88 -2.22 -25.92
CA ALA A 2 2.26 -1.25 -25.02
C ALA A 2 3.34 -0.33 -24.46
N GLU A 3 3.32 0.92 -24.89
CA GLU A 3 4.05 2.01 -24.25
C GLU A 3 3.25 2.44 -23.02
N ILE A 4 3.91 2.59 -21.87
CA ILE A 4 3.23 3.11 -20.68
C ILE A 4 3.06 4.61 -20.89
N SER A 5 1.81 5.07 -20.88
CA SER A 5 1.50 6.50 -20.98
C SER A 5 2.04 7.27 -19.77
N LYS A 6 2.40 8.54 -19.97
CA LYS A 6 2.76 9.46 -18.87
C LYS A 6 1.70 9.51 -17.77
N GLU A 7 0.42 9.47 -18.15
CA GLU A 7 -0.70 9.45 -17.21
C GLU A 7 -0.68 8.20 -16.32
N THR A 8 -0.39 7.04 -16.90
CA THR A 8 -0.26 5.78 -16.14
C THR A 8 0.90 5.86 -15.14
N ILE A 9 2.04 6.42 -15.53
CA ILE A 9 3.19 6.61 -14.62
C ILE A 9 2.79 7.53 -13.45
N GLN A 10 2.12 8.65 -13.74
CA GLN A 10 1.67 9.57 -12.70
C GLN A 10 0.71 8.89 -11.69
N LYS A 11 -0.26 8.11 -12.18
CA LYS A 11 -1.17 7.32 -11.32
C LYS A 11 -0.42 6.32 -10.44
N ILE A 12 0.59 5.63 -10.98
CA ILE A 12 1.42 4.70 -10.19
C ILE A 12 2.16 5.45 -9.09
N LEU A 13 2.76 6.59 -9.39
CA LEU A 13 3.51 7.38 -8.41
C LEU A 13 2.60 7.95 -7.31
N GLU A 14 1.40 8.40 -7.68
CA GLU A 14 0.37 8.82 -6.72
C GLU A 14 -0.03 7.67 -5.77
N LEU A 15 -0.30 6.49 -6.32
CA LEU A 15 -0.60 5.28 -5.54
C LEU A 15 0.55 4.89 -4.61
N MET A 16 1.79 4.95 -5.09
CA MET A 16 2.98 4.72 -4.27
C MET A 16 3.08 5.72 -3.11
N GLY A 17 2.76 6.99 -3.36
CA GLY A 17 2.67 8.02 -2.32
C GLY A 17 1.60 7.71 -1.27
N ARG A 18 0.39 7.36 -1.70
CA ARG A 18 -0.70 6.97 -0.78
C ARG A 18 -0.35 5.72 0.05
N LEU A 19 0.24 4.70 -0.57
CA LEU A 19 0.73 3.52 0.16
C LEU A 19 1.80 3.87 1.19
N SER A 20 2.71 4.80 0.88
CA SER A 20 3.72 5.27 1.84
C SER A 20 3.07 5.97 3.04
N ILE A 21 2.07 6.81 2.80
CA ILE A 21 1.31 7.48 3.87
C ILE A 21 0.55 6.45 4.72
N LEU A 22 -0.07 5.45 4.09
CA LEU A 22 -0.76 4.38 4.79
C LEU A 22 0.19 3.59 5.72
N ILE A 23 1.37 3.20 5.21
CA ILE A 23 2.39 2.48 5.97
C ILE A 23 2.82 3.28 7.20
N ASP A 24 3.11 4.57 7.03
CA ASP A 24 3.50 5.47 8.12
C ASP A 24 2.37 5.63 9.14
N THR A 25 1.15 5.83 8.67
CA THR A 25 -0.02 6.04 9.54
C THR A 25 -0.36 4.78 10.33
N ALA A 26 -0.29 3.60 9.72
CA ALA A 26 -0.49 2.33 10.41
C ALA A 26 0.61 2.10 11.47
N SER A 27 1.88 2.35 11.12
CA SER A 27 3.03 2.17 12.04
C SER A 27 2.97 3.11 13.24
N SER A 28 2.63 4.38 13.02
CA SER A 28 2.53 5.37 14.09
C SER A 28 1.33 5.11 14.99
N SER A 29 0.19 4.70 14.43
CA SER A 29 -1.00 4.33 15.21
C SER A 29 -0.75 3.10 16.06
N GLU A 30 -0.12 2.05 15.49
CA GLU A 30 0.27 0.83 16.21
C GLU A 30 1.17 1.17 17.41
N LEU A 31 2.23 1.96 17.19
CA LEU A 31 3.15 2.36 18.24
C LEU A 31 2.46 3.19 19.33
N PHE A 32 1.62 4.15 18.95
CA PHE A 32 0.88 4.99 19.90
C PHE A 32 -0.02 4.15 20.79
N LEU A 33 -0.79 3.25 20.17
CA LEU A 33 -1.75 2.38 20.84
C LEU A 33 -1.07 1.42 21.82
N TYR A 34 0.02 0.78 21.37
CA TYR A 34 0.84 -0.07 22.23
C TYR A 34 1.39 0.69 23.45
N ASN A 35 1.93 1.89 23.25
CA ASN A 35 2.52 2.68 24.33
C ASN A 35 1.48 3.20 25.34
N THR A 36 0.25 3.43 24.90
CA THR A 36 -0.81 4.02 25.74
C THR A 36 -1.57 2.95 26.53
N TYR A 37 -1.88 1.82 25.88
CA TYR A 37 -2.79 0.81 26.44
C TYR A 37 -2.11 -0.53 26.74
N GLY A 38 -0.90 -0.79 26.21
CA GLY A 38 -0.23 -2.08 26.30
C GLY A 38 -0.95 -3.20 25.54
N GLU A 39 -0.56 -4.45 25.80
CA GLU A 39 -1.19 -5.64 25.20
C GLU A 39 -2.35 -6.15 26.06
N THR A 40 -3.52 -5.54 25.93
CA THR A 40 -4.77 -6.13 26.42
C THR A 40 -5.41 -7.01 25.33
N GLN A 41 -6.34 -7.89 25.69
CA GLN A 41 -7.01 -8.77 24.71
C GLN A 41 -7.71 -7.99 23.58
N GLU A 42 -8.31 -6.84 23.87
CA GLU A 42 -8.93 -5.98 22.85
C GLU A 42 -7.88 -5.28 21.99
N MET A 43 -6.74 -4.87 22.57
CA MET A 43 -5.66 -4.20 21.86
C MET A 43 -4.90 -5.13 20.92
N VAL A 44 -4.73 -6.41 21.28
CA VAL A 44 -4.06 -7.40 20.41
C VAL A 44 -4.71 -7.44 19.03
N TYR A 45 -6.06 -7.46 18.97
CA TYR A 45 -6.77 -7.49 17.69
C TYR A 45 -6.50 -6.23 16.85
N VAL A 46 -6.54 -5.05 17.46
CA VAL A 46 -6.35 -3.77 16.75
C VAL A 46 -4.91 -3.62 16.27
N LEU A 47 -3.93 -3.98 17.10
CA LEU A 47 -2.51 -3.96 16.74
C LEU A 47 -2.25 -4.93 15.58
N GLU A 48 -2.85 -6.12 15.59
CA GLU A 48 -2.75 -7.08 14.48
C GLU A 48 -3.35 -6.53 13.18
N GLN A 49 -4.49 -5.82 13.22
CA GLN A 49 -5.06 -5.19 12.03
C GLN A 49 -4.14 -4.10 11.46
N LEU A 50 -3.53 -3.28 12.31
CA LEU A 50 -2.59 -2.22 11.89
C LEU A 50 -1.30 -2.82 11.32
N GLN A 51 -0.75 -3.85 11.96
CA GLN A 51 0.40 -4.60 11.47
C GLN A 51 0.11 -5.22 10.09
N ASN A 52 -1.02 -5.91 9.94
CA ASN A 52 -1.44 -6.50 8.66
C ASN A 52 -1.61 -5.43 7.57
N THR A 53 -2.17 -4.27 7.92
CA THR A 53 -2.34 -3.15 7.00
C THR A 53 -0.99 -2.62 6.52
N LYS A 54 -0.03 -2.44 7.44
CA LYS A 54 1.34 -2.05 7.14
C LYS A 54 2.02 -3.05 6.19
N GLU A 55 1.96 -4.34 6.49
CA GLU A 55 2.57 -5.39 5.68
C GLU A 55 2.00 -5.47 4.26
N ARG A 56 0.68 -5.37 4.12
CA ARG A 56 0.00 -5.32 2.82
C ARG A 56 0.39 -4.07 2.04
N GLY A 57 0.51 -2.93 2.72
CA GLY A 57 0.99 -1.68 2.15
C GLY A 57 2.40 -1.81 1.59
N VAL A 58 3.35 -2.34 2.39
CA VAL A 58 4.74 -2.58 1.97
C VAL A 58 4.79 -3.53 0.76
N SER A 59 4.06 -4.64 0.81
CA SER A 59 4.03 -5.62 -0.28
C SER A 59 3.52 -5.00 -1.59
N SER A 60 2.43 -4.22 -1.52
CA SER A 60 1.86 -3.54 -2.69
C SER A 60 2.80 -2.47 -3.25
N TYR A 61 3.44 -1.68 -2.39
CA TYR A 61 4.41 -0.65 -2.78
C TYR A 61 5.62 -1.26 -3.48
N SER A 62 6.23 -2.28 -2.88
CA SER A 62 7.41 -2.97 -3.43
C SER A 62 7.10 -3.63 -4.77
N ARG A 63 5.92 -4.23 -4.91
CA ARG A 63 5.50 -4.86 -6.16
C ARG A 63 5.30 -3.82 -7.27
N LEU A 64 4.61 -2.71 -6.98
CA LEU A 64 4.40 -1.62 -7.94
C LEU A 64 5.72 -1.02 -8.42
N SER A 65 6.61 -0.66 -7.49
CA SER A 65 7.89 -0.04 -7.81
C SER A 65 8.77 -0.95 -8.68
N THR A 66 8.82 -2.23 -8.32
CA THR A 66 9.58 -3.25 -9.07
C THR A 66 9.05 -3.42 -10.49
N LEU A 67 7.73 -3.50 -10.67
CA LEU A 67 7.14 -3.70 -11.99
C LEU A 67 7.26 -2.45 -12.87
N LEU A 68 7.09 -1.26 -12.31
CA LEU A 68 7.29 -0.01 -13.04
C LEU A 68 8.73 0.09 -13.58
N LEU A 69 9.72 -0.20 -12.72
CA LEU A 69 11.12 -0.22 -13.13
C LEU A 69 11.37 -1.23 -14.25
N LYS A 70 10.94 -2.48 -14.06
CA LYS A 70 11.12 -3.55 -15.07
C LYS A 70 10.49 -3.21 -16.41
N VAL A 71 9.31 -2.60 -16.43
CA VAL A 71 8.70 -2.18 -17.71
C VAL A 71 9.52 -1.06 -18.36
N SER A 72 10.05 -0.13 -17.57
CA SER A 72 10.82 1.02 -18.06
C SER A 72 12.18 0.63 -18.64
N GLU A 73 12.81 -0.43 -18.13
CA GLU A 73 14.12 -0.92 -18.58
C GLU A 73 14.08 -1.68 -19.92
N VAL A 74 12.90 -2.20 -20.33
CA VAL A 74 12.81 -3.04 -21.53
C VAL A 74 12.58 -2.20 -22.79
N GLN A 75 13.52 -2.31 -23.73
CA GLN A 75 13.51 -1.61 -25.01
C GLN A 75 13.51 -2.61 -26.20
N PRO A 76 12.91 -2.26 -27.36
CA PRO A 76 12.16 -1.03 -27.63
C PRO A 76 10.73 -1.05 -27.05
N TYR A 77 10.21 -2.22 -26.66
CA TYR A 77 8.88 -2.37 -26.07
C TYR A 77 8.88 -3.47 -25.00
N ALA A 78 8.19 -3.21 -23.89
CA ALA A 78 7.98 -4.22 -22.86
C ALA A 78 7.06 -5.37 -23.33
N PRO A 79 7.31 -6.61 -22.87
CA PRO A 79 6.44 -7.75 -23.13
C PRO A 79 5.02 -7.49 -22.61
N VAL A 80 4.01 -7.89 -23.39
CA VAL A 80 2.59 -7.73 -23.02
C VAL A 80 2.29 -8.36 -21.66
N ALA A 81 2.92 -9.49 -21.34
CA ALA A 81 2.77 -10.14 -20.03
C ALA A 81 3.25 -9.24 -18.88
N LEU A 82 4.39 -8.56 -19.04
CA LEU A 82 4.94 -7.67 -18.03
C LEU A 82 4.05 -6.44 -17.82
N VAL A 83 3.52 -5.87 -18.91
CA VAL A 83 2.56 -4.75 -18.83
C VAL A 83 1.26 -5.18 -18.15
N LYS A 84 0.74 -6.38 -18.45
CA LYS A 84 -0.43 -6.94 -17.75
C LYS A 84 -0.18 -7.12 -16.26
N MET A 85 1.00 -7.59 -15.87
CA MET A 85 1.37 -7.73 -14.46
C MET A 85 1.40 -6.36 -13.75
N LEU A 86 1.87 -5.31 -14.42
CA LEU A 86 1.84 -3.95 -13.88
C LEU A 86 0.40 -3.44 -13.70
N VAL A 87 -0.47 -3.62 -14.70
CA VAL A 87 -1.88 -3.22 -14.60
C VAL A 87 -2.57 -3.92 -13.42
N GLN A 88 -2.36 -5.23 -13.26
CA GLN A 88 -2.88 -5.97 -12.12
C GLN A 88 -2.32 -5.46 -10.78
N ALA A 89 -1.05 -5.07 -10.75
CA ALA A 89 -0.44 -4.52 -9.54
C ALA A 89 -1.03 -3.13 -9.19
N ILE A 90 -1.41 -2.33 -10.18
CA ILE A 90 -2.11 -1.05 -9.96
C ILE A 90 -3.47 -1.30 -9.32
N GLU A 91 -4.28 -2.22 -9.87
CA GLU A 91 -5.59 -2.56 -9.32
C GLU A 91 -5.49 -3.08 -7.88
N GLN A 92 -4.53 -3.97 -7.63
CA GLN A 92 -4.29 -4.52 -6.29
C GLN A 92 -3.81 -3.46 -5.30
N ALA A 93 -2.92 -2.57 -5.71
CA ALA A 93 -2.46 -1.48 -4.88
C ALA A 93 -3.59 -0.51 -4.53
N GLN A 94 -4.47 -0.21 -5.48
CA GLN A 94 -5.66 0.61 -5.24
C GLN A 94 -6.57 -0.04 -4.17
N ALA A 95 -6.89 -1.31 -4.35
CA ALA A 95 -7.71 -2.05 -3.37
C ALA A 95 -7.04 -2.12 -1.99
N THR A 96 -5.72 -2.35 -1.93
CA THR A 96 -4.97 -2.38 -0.67
C THR A 96 -5.00 -1.02 0.02
N VAL A 97 -4.74 0.06 -0.70
CA VAL A 97 -4.65 1.39 -0.08
C VAL A 97 -6.01 1.85 0.43
N ASP A 98 -7.08 1.62 -0.35
CA ASP A 98 -8.44 1.99 0.05
C ASP A 98 -8.91 1.20 1.29
N ALA A 99 -8.65 -0.11 1.33
CA ALA A 99 -9.00 -0.95 2.47
C ALA A 99 -8.16 -0.61 3.72
N GLY A 100 -6.87 -0.32 3.54
CA GLY A 100 -5.99 0.06 4.63
C GLY A 100 -6.34 1.43 5.22
N GLU A 101 -6.64 2.42 4.37
CA GLU A 101 -7.08 3.75 4.81
C GLU A 101 -8.38 3.66 5.64
N ALA A 102 -9.32 2.79 5.24
CA ALA A 102 -10.53 2.52 6.03
C ALA A 102 -10.19 1.89 7.40
N THR A 103 -9.34 0.86 7.42
CA THR A 103 -8.92 0.17 8.66
C THR A 103 -8.26 1.12 9.65
N VAL A 104 -7.32 1.95 9.17
CA VAL A 104 -6.64 2.94 10.01
C VAL A 104 -7.62 4.01 10.51
N LYS A 105 -8.57 4.45 9.68
CA LYS A 105 -9.60 5.40 10.09
C LYS A 105 -10.51 4.84 11.18
N GLU A 106 -10.90 3.57 11.08
CA GLU A 106 -11.69 2.88 12.12
C GLU A 106 -10.91 2.81 13.43
N ALA A 107 -9.66 2.32 13.40
CA ALA A 107 -8.81 2.29 14.58
C ALA A 107 -8.64 3.68 15.24
N ARG A 108 -8.56 4.73 14.42
CA ARG A 108 -8.49 6.11 14.92
C ARG A 108 -9.75 6.58 15.61
N ASN A 109 -10.91 6.30 15.03
CA ASN A 109 -12.19 6.68 15.62
C ASN A 109 -12.47 5.92 16.92
N ASP A 110 -12.19 4.62 16.94
CA ASP A 110 -12.47 3.75 18.10
C ASP A 110 -11.62 4.11 19.32
N TRP A 111 -10.38 4.57 19.09
CA TRP A 111 -9.41 4.85 20.16
C TRP A 111 -9.06 6.34 20.30
N SER A 112 -9.76 7.22 19.57
CA SER A 112 -9.62 8.69 19.62
C SER A 112 -8.19 9.20 19.40
N ILE A 113 -7.53 8.71 18.34
CA ILE A 113 -6.15 9.08 17.94
C ILE A 113 -6.09 9.76 16.57
#